data_AF-A0A5N9C244-F1
#
_entry.id   AF-A0A5N9C244-F1
#
_cell.length_a   1.000
_cell.length_b   1.000
_cell.length_c   1.000
_cell.angle_alpha   90.00
_cell.angle_beta   90.00
_cell.angle_gamma   90.00
#
_symmetry.space_group_name_H-M   'P 1'
#
loop_
_entity.id
_entity.type
_entity.pdbx_description
1 polymer ?
#
loop_
_entity_poly.entity_id
_entity_poly.type
_entity_poly.pdbx_seq_one_letter_code
_entity_poly.pdbx_strand_id
1 'polypeptide(L)'
;MFHRSNLVFLTGILFAFFLVACGGDSSKIQNATLESTTIIQNPTRGVGFQAQATSKFSHMDKEFQLPELLWPTFEYRMIAAGPRHAQVKAEFCVIDEAQGIPFTPGEKVEVIEEARCMNVYHMIPDSSPIRHVMGFTKVRVISTGQEGWTFSKVVRITE
;
A
#
# COMPACT_ATOMS: atom_id res chain seq x y z
N MET A 1 -45.37 -4.48 45.14
CA MET A 1 -44.05 -3.81 45.15
C MET A 1 -42.99 -4.79 44.65
N PHE A 2 -43.00 -5.14 43.36
CA PHE A 2 -42.07 -6.13 42.79
C PHE A 2 -41.96 -5.95 41.26
N HIS A 3 -41.47 -4.81 40.79
CA HIS A 3 -41.11 -4.65 39.36
C HIS A 3 -40.22 -3.42 39.15
N ARG A 4 -39.05 -3.38 39.81
CA ARG A 4 -38.01 -2.39 39.50
C ARG A 4 -36.60 -2.99 39.40
N SER A 5 -36.34 -4.18 39.94
CA SER A 5 -35.00 -4.80 39.85
C SER A 5 -34.67 -5.44 38.49
N ASN A 6 -35.64 -5.98 37.75
CA ASN A 6 -35.33 -6.73 36.51
C ASN A 6 -34.95 -5.85 35.31
N LEU A 7 -35.30 -4.56 35.32
CA LEU A 7 -34.97 -3.63 34.22
C LEU A 7 -33.51 -3.12 34.31
N VAL A 8 -32.96 -3.06 35.53
CA VAL A 8 -31.57 -2.62 35.78
C VAL A 8 -30.57 -3.74 35.44
N PHE A 9 -30.94 -5.00 35.68
CA PHE A 9 -30.09 -6.14 35.29
C PHE A 9 -30.04 -6.36 33.77
N LEU A 10 -31.15 -6.12 33.06
CA LEU A 10 -31.20 -6.24 31.59
C LEU A 10 -30.46 -5.11 30.85
N THR A 11 -30.33 -3.93 31.46
CA THR A 11 -29.54 -2.82 30.91
C THR A 11 -28.04 -2.93 31.22
N GLY A 12 -27.66 -3.63 32.30
CA GLY A 12 -26.25 -3.91 32.63
C GLY A 12 -25.59 -4.98 31.74
N ILE A 13 -26.35 -5.99 31.28
CA ILE A 13 -25.82 -7.07 30.42
C ILE A 13 -25.60 -6.59 28.98
N LEU A 14 -26.39 -5.62 28.49
CA LEU A 14 -26.22 -5.07 27.15
C LEU A 14 -24.97 -4.18 27.00
N PHE A 15 -24.45 -3.65 28.10
CA PHE A 15 -23.23 -2.82 28.11
C PHE A 15 -21.93 -3.65 28.22
N ALA A 16 -22.03 -4.92 28.62
CA ALA A 16 -20.86 -5.81 28.79
C ALA A 16 -20.34 -6.39 27.46
N PHE A 17 -21.11 -6.33 26.38
CA PHE A 17 -20.69 -6.82 25.06
C PHE A 17 -19.90 -5.79 24.23
N PHE A 18 -19.74 -4.55 24.71
CA PHE A 18 -19.01 -3.49 23.99
C PHE A 18 -17.49 -3.50 24.17
N LEU A 19 -16.92 -4.46 24.94
CA LEU A 19 -15.49 -4.51 25.24
C LEU A 19 -14.68 -5.54 24.44
N VAL A 20 -15.30 -6.28 23.50
CA VAL A 20 -14.53 -7.11 22.54
C VAL A 20 -14.34 -6.31 21.26
N ALA A 21 -13.62 -5.19 21.39
CA ALA A 21 -13.18 -4.38 20.27
C ALA A 21 -11.70 -4.68 19.97
N CYS A 22 -11.46 -5.00 18.69
CA CYS A 22 -10.18 -4.98 17.99
C CYS A 22 -9.20 -6.13 18.32
N GLY A 23 -9.42 -7.29 17.71
CA GLY A 23 -8.31 -8.15 17.31
C GLY A 23 -7.58 -7.46 16.16
N GLY A 24 -6.53 -6.70 16.50
CA GLY A 24 -5.62 -6.15 15.50
C GLY A 24 -4.93 -7.31 14.77
N ASP A 25 -5.02 -7.31 13.44
CA ASP A 25 -4.17 -8.13 12.59
C ASP A 25 -2.73 -7.86 13.02
N SER A 26 -2.12 -8.83 13.70
CA SER A 26 -0.71 -8.77 14.03
C SER A 26 0.01 -8.97 12.71
N SER A 27 0.49 -7.88 12.09
CA SER A 27 1.32 -7.98 10.90
C SER A 27 2.51 -8.86 11.26
N LYS A 28 2.53 -10.08 10.70
CA LYS A 28 3.61 -11.02 10.95
C LYS A 28 4.87 -10.41 10.36
N ILE A 29 5.81 -10.02 11.23
CA ILE A 29 7.13 -9.57 10.81
C ILE A 29 7.74 -10.68 9.97
N GLN A 30 8.04 -10.37 8.71
CA GLN A 30 8.55 -11.32 7.72
C GLN A 30 9.89 -10.85 7.20
N ASN A 31 10.86 -11.75 7.11
CA ASN A 31 12.14 -11.45 6.50
C ASN A 31 11.98 -11.34 4.98
N ALA A 32 12.65 -10.35 4.40
CA ALA A 32 12.66 -10.11 2.98
C ALA A 32 14.01 -9.52 2.51
N THR A 33 14.13 -9.36 1.21
CA THR A 33 15.27 -8.69 0.56
C THR A 33 14.75 -7.63 -0.39
N LEU A 34 15.40 -6.46 -0.43
CA LEU A 34 15.09 -5.42 -1.42
C LEU A 34 15.75 -5.74 -2.75
N GLU A 35 15.01 -5.67 -3.84
CA GLU A 35 15.50 -5.96 -5.19
C GLU A 35 15.47 -4.74 -6.10
N SER A 36 16.37 -4.73 -7.07
CA SER A 36 16.26 -3.85 -8.22
C SER A 36 15.16 -4.41 -9.13
N THR A 37 14.05 -3.69 -9.30
CA THR A 37 12.86 -4.22 -9.96
C THR A 37 12.43 -3.36 -11.14
N THR A 38 12.38 -3.98 -12.33
CA THR A 38 11.69 -3.45 -13.50
C THR A 38 10.27 -4.00 -13.56
N ILE A 39 9.29 -3.14 -13.82
CA ILE A 39 7.91 -3.52 -14.03
C ILE A 39 7.48 -3.21 -15.45
N ILE A 40 6.53 -3.99 -15.96
CA ILE A 40 5.86 -3.69 -17.22
C ILE A 40 4.57 -2.95 -16.90
N GLN A 41 4.43 -1.74 -17.44
CA GLN A 41 3.23 -0.92 -17.26
C GLN A 41 2.66 -0.49 -18.60
N ASN A 42 1.34 -0.48 -18.67
CA ASN A 42 0.64 0.07 -19.82
C ASN A 42 0.03 1.42 -19.43
N PRO A 43 0.56 2.55 -19.92
CA PRO A 43 0.10 3.89 -19.53
C PRO A 43 -1.33 4.20 -20.02
N THR A 44 -1.87 3.39 -20.93
CA THR A 44 -3.27 3.53 -21.39
C THR A 44 -4.28 2.80 -20.52
N ARG A 45 -3.82 1.95 -19.58
CA ARG A 45 -4.71 1.22 -18.67
C ARG A 45 -4.95 2.04 -17.42
N GLY A 46 -6.20 2.50 -17.25
CA GLY A 46 -6.61 3.22 -16.06
C GLY A 46 -6.58 2.36 -14.80
N VAL A 47 -6.52 3.02 -13.64
CA VAL A 47 -6.65 2.40 -12.32
C VAL A 47 -8.03 1.73 -12.20
N GLY A 48 -8.06 0.44 -11.86
CA GLY A 48 -9.27 -0.39 -11.74
C GLY A 48 -9.47 -1.45 -12.84
N PHE A 49 -8.64 -1.47 -13.88
CA PHE A 49 -8.59 -2.60 -14.81
C PHE A 49 -7.62 -3.66 -14.28
N GLN A 50 -8.14 -4.69 -13.61
CA GLN A 50 -7.37 -5.88 -13.28
C GLN A 50 -6.70 -6.43 -14.54
N ALA A 51 -5.43 -6.82 -14.38
CA ALA A 51 -4.57 -7.34 -15.44
C ALA A 51 -5.07 -8.70 -15.98
N GLN A 52 -6.19 -8.70 -16.71
CA GLN A 52 -6.41 -9.71 -17.73
C GLN A 52 -5.68 -9.23 -18.97
N ALA A 53 -4.51 -9.83 -19.18
CA ALA A 53 -3.69 -9.71 -20.37
C ALA A 53 -4.48 -10.18 -21.59
N THR A 54 -5.41 -9.35 -22.06
CA THR A 54 -5.91 -9.46 -23.42
C THR A 54 -4.82 -8.88 -24.32
N SER A 55 -4.32 -9.72 -25.23
CA SER A 55 -3.24 -9.48 -26.20
C SER A 55 -3.39 -8.23 -27.08
N LYS A 56 -4.48 -7.47 -26.92
CA LYS A 56 -4.86 -6.36 -27.81
C LYS A 56 -4.04 -5.08 -27.60
N PHE A 57 -3.38 -4.92 -26.45
CA PHE A 57 -2.67 -3.69 -26.09
C PHE A 57 -1.22 -3.88 -25.62
N SER A 58 -0.64 -5.07 -25.77
CA SER A 58 0.74 -5.34 -25.34
C SER A 58 1.78 -4.46 -26.05
N HIS A 59 1.50 -3.99 -27.26
CA HIS A 59 2.37 -3.05 -27.98
C HIS A 59 2.54 -1.69 -27.30
N MET A 60 1.71 -1.36 -26.30
CA MET A 60 1.83 -0.14 -25.50
C MET A 60 2.43 -0.38 -24.12
N ASP A 61 2.83 -1.62 -23.83
CA ASP A 61 3.52 -1.95 -22.59
C ASP A 61 4.92 -1.32 -22.61
N LYS A 62 5.27 -0.65 -21.51
CA LYS A 62 6.56 0.00 -21.31
C LYS A 62 7.21 -0.57 -20.07
N GLU A 63 8.51 -0.80 -20.15
CA GLU A 63 9.32 -1.11 -18.98
C GLU A 63 9.54 0.17 -18.16
N PHE A 64 9.38 0.04 -16.85
CA PHE A 64 9.63 1.11 -15.89
C PHE A 64 10.49 0.53 -14.76
N GLN A 65 11.68 1.09 -14.56
CA GLN A 65 12.51 0.73 -13.42
C GLN A 65 11.98 1.44 -12.18
N LEU A 66 11.60 0.67 -11.16
CA LEU A 66 11.22 1.25 -9.87
C LEU A 66 12.47 1.84 -9.19
N PRO A 67 12.38 3.05 -8.63
CA PRO A 67 13.52 3.67 -7.96
C PRO A 67 13.85 2.92 -6.67
N GLU A 68 15.14 2.82 -6.39
CA GLU A 68 15.70 2.12 -5.21
C GLU A 68 15.64 3.03 -3.98
N LEU A 69 14.44 3.48 -3.63
CA LEU A 69 14.18 4.45 -2.58
C LEU A 69 13.27 3.89 -1.47
N LEU A 70 13.54 4.35 -0.24
CA LEU A 70 12.71 4.22 0.95
C LEU A 70 12.16 5.60 1.33
N TRP A 71 10.84 5.72 1.40
CA TRP A 71 10.18 6.95 1.84
C TRP A 71 9.89 6.90 3.34
N PRO A 72 10.26 7.91 4.13
CA PRO A 72 9.93 7.93 5.56
C PRO A 72 8.41 8.00 5.81
N THR A 73 7.71 8.73 4.95
CA THR A 73 6.26 8.95 5.01
C THR A 73 5.67 9.09 3.61
N PHE A 74 4.36 8.92 3.50
CA PHE A 74 3.58 9.19 2.29
C PHE A 74 2.18 9.68 2.68
N GLU A 75 1.39 10.14 1.72
CA GLU A 75 0.01 10.58 1.97
C GLU A 75 -1.02 9.64 1.33
N TYR A 76 -2.07 9.28 2.07
CA TYR A 76 -3.26 8.66 1.47
C TYR A 76 -4.14 9.72 0.82
N ARG A 77 -4.43 9.59 -0.47
CA ARG A 77 -5.29 10.54 -1.19
C ARG A 77 -6.27 9.84 -2.12
N MET A 78 -7.51 10.32 -2.12
CA MET A 78 -8.51 9.92 -3.11
C MET A 78 -8.30 10.70 -4.41
N ILE A 79 -7.89 10.02 -5.47
CA ILE A 79 -7.62 10.61 -6.78
C ILE A 79 -8.58 10.03 -7.81
N ALA A 80 -9.11 10.87 -8.70
CA ALA A 80 -9.92 10.42 -9.83
C ALA A 80 -9.13 9.45 -10.72
N ALA A 81 -9.74 8.32 -11.04
CA ALA A 81 -9.20 7.19 -11.77
C ALA A 81 -10.20 6.72 -12.84
N GLY A 82 -9.69 6.28 -14.00
CA GLY A 82 -10.51 5.79 -15.11
C GLY A 82 -10.50 6.75 -16.33
N PRO A 83 -11.34 6.51 -17.34
CA PRO A 83 -11.51 7.40 -18.48
C PRO A 83 -12.33 8.65 -18.11
N ARG A 84 -12.14 9.77 -18.82
CA ARG A 84 -12.79 11.07 -18.50
C ARG A 84 -14.31 10.99 -18.29
N HIS A 85 -14.99 10.09 -19.00
CA HIS A 85 -16.44 9.93 -18.96
C HIS A 85 -16.96 8.99 -17.87
N ALA A 86 -16.08 8.28 -17.15
CA ALA A 86 -16.43 7.32 -16.10
C ALA A 86 -15.35 7.31 -15.01
N GLN A 87 -15.03 8.48 -14.47
CA GLN A 87 -14.06 8.60 -13.37
C GLN A 87 -14.67 8.07 -12.08
N VAL A 88 -13.95 7.17 -11.41
CA VAL A 88 -14.20 6.76 -10.03
C VAL A 88 -13.07 7.29 -9.15
N LYS A 89 -13.35 7.62 -7.89
CA LYS A 89 -12.28 7.96 -6.96
C LYS A 89 -11.65 6.68 -6.45
N ALA A 90 -10.33 6.54 -6.58
CA ALA A 90 -9.56 5.46 -5.98
C ALA A 90 -8.58 6.03 -4.96
N GLU A 91 -8.26 5.22 -3.95
CA GLU A 91 -7.25 5.58 -2.95
C GLU A 91 -5.84 5.32 -3.49
N PHE A 92 -4.94 6.28 -3.27
CA PHE A 92 -3.54 6.21 -3.66
C PHE A 92 -2.63 6.49 -2.46
N CYS A 93 -1.46 5.83 -2.45
CA CYS A 93 -0.29 6.32 -1.73
C CYS A 93 0.42 7.35 -2.60
N VAL A 94 0.40 8.61 -2.20
CA VAL A 94 1.08 9.71 -2.89
C VAL A 94 2.49 9.85 -2.33
N ILE A 95 3.48 9.72 -3.21
CA ILE A 95 4.90 9.82 -2.88
C ILE A 95 5.57 10.88 -3.75
N ASP A 96 6.58 11.52 -3.19
CA ASP A 96 7.47 12.45 -3.90
C ASP A 96 8.85 11.81 -4.01
N GLU A 97 9.33 11.57 -5.23
CA GLU A 97 10.63 10.93 -5.46
C GLU A 97 11.77 11.69 -4.76
N ALA A 98 11.68 13.02 -4.67
CA ALA A 98 12.69 13.85 -4.03
C ALA A 98 12.82 13.63 -2.51
N GLN A 99 11.83 12.99 -1.88
CA GLN A 99 11.83 12.68 -0.45
C GLN A 99 12.30 11.26 -0.14
N GLY A 100 12.64 10.47 -1.17
CA GLY A 100 13.13 9.11 -1.01
C GLY A 100 14.58 9.08 -0.53
N ILE A 101 14.88 8.12 0.35
CA ILE A 101 16.23 7.81 0.81
C ILE A 101 16.70 6.55 0.06
N PRO A 102 17.85 6.58 -0.63
CA PRO A 102 18.31 5.42 -1.39
C PRO A 102 18.59 4.21 -0.49
N PHE A 103 18.31 3.02 -1.02
CA PHE A 103 18.73 1.73 -0.46
C PHE A 103 19.61 0.99 -1.46
N THR A 104 20.35 -0.02 -1.00
CA THR A 104 21.13 -0.89 -1.89
C THR A 104 20.37 -2.19 -2.18
N PRO A 105 20.16 -2.59 -3.45
CA PRO A 105 19.61 -3.91 -3.76
C PRO A 105 20.41 -5.04 -3.09
N GLY A 106 19.70 -6.04 -2.58
CA GLY A 106 20.27 -7.13 -1.78
C GLY A 106 20.24 -6.87 -0.27
N GLU A 107 19.85 -5.67 0.17
CA GLU A 107 19.65 -5.39 1.59
C GLU A 107 18.56 -6.28 2.20
N LYS A 108 18.88 -6.90 3.34
CA LYS A 108 17.94 -7.70 4.11
C LYS A 108 17.08 -6.79 4.96
N VAL A 109 15.78 -7.03 4.92
CA VAL A 109 14.78 -6.22 5.61
C VAL A 109 13.78 -7.07 6.35
N GLU A 110 13.13 -6.47 7.33
CA GLU A 110 11.90 -6.96 7.96
C GLU A 110 10.71 -6.21 7.37
N VAL A 111 9.69 -6.92 6.89
CA VAL A 111 8.40 -6.33 6.51
C VAL A 111 7.62 -6.04 7.78
N ILE A 112 7.25 -4.77 7.98
CA ILE A 112 6.58 -4.29 9.18
C ILE A 112 5.07 -4.18 8.95
N GLU A 113 4.69 -3.58 7.82
CA GLU A 113 3.32 -3.18 7.54
C GLU A 113 3.09 -3.08 6.03
N GLU A 114 1.86 -3.34 5.60
CA GLU A 114 1.41 -3.05 4.24
C GLU A 114 0.43 -1.87 4.27
N ALA A 115 0.61 -0.92 3.36
CA ALA A 115 -0.30 0.20 3.21
C ALA A 115 -1.65 -0.30 2.66
N ARG A 116 -2.75 0.35 3.08
CA ARG A 116 -4.10 0.05 2.57
C ARG A 116 -4.31 0.41 1.10
N CYS A 117 -3.44 1.24 0.51
CA CYS A 117 -3.56 1.64 -0.88
C CYS A 117 -3.14 0.49 -1.81
N MET A 118 -3.84 0.33 -2.92
CA MET A 118 -3.45 -0.61 -4.00
C MET A 118 -2.94 0.13 -5.24
N ASN A 119 -2.73 1.43 -5.12
CA ASN A 119 -2.20 2.29 -6.16
C ASN A 119 -1.21 3.29 -5.58
N VAL A 120 -0.11 3.53 -6.27
CA VAL A 120 0.88 4.55 -5.92
C VAL A 120 0.81 5.68 -6.93
N TYR A 121 0.70 6.91 -6.46
CA TYR A 121 0.78 8.13 -7.26
C TYR A 121 2.18 8.73 -7.05
N HIS A 122 3.05 8.49 -8.03
CA HIS A 122 4.47 8.79 -7.96
C HIS A 122 4.73 10.15 -8.61
N MET A 123 5.05 11.15 -7.78
CA MET A 123 5.45 12.47 -8.24
C MET A 123 6.96 12.45 -8.48
N ILE A 124 7.35 12.66 -9.74
CA ILE A 124 8.75 12.68 -10.16
C ILE A 124 9.10 14.12 -10.55
N PRO A 125 10.22 14.68 -10.06
CA PRO A 125 10.67 16.03 -10.40
C PRO A 125 10.66 16.28 -11.92
N ASP A 126 10.21 17.47 -12.31
CA ASP A 126 10.18 17.95 -13.70
C ASP A 126 9.43 17.05 -14.70
N SER A 127 8.61 16.11 -14.23
CA SER A 127 7.84 15.21 -15.09
C SER A 127 6.40 15.03 -14.60
N SER A 128 5.57 14.44 -15.45
CA SER A 128 4.17 14.17 -15.10
C SER A 128 4.09 12.99 -14.13
N PRO A 129 3.28 13.07 -13.06
CA PRO A 129 3.18 11.98 -12.11
C PRO A 129 2.73 10.66 -12.76
N ILE A 130 3.35 9.57 -12.33
CA ILE A 130 3.08 8.22 -12.83
C ILE A 130 2.20 7.49 -11.83
N ARG A 131 1.30 6.65 -12.35
CA ARG A 131 0.42 5.82 -11.51
C ARG A 131 0.87 4.37 -11.60
N HIS A 132 1.16 3.77 -10.45
CA HIS A 132 1.47 2.35 -10.36
C HIS A 132 0.32 1.59 -9.71
N VAL A 133 -0.11 0.49 -10.33
CA VAL A 133 -1.12 -0.42 -9.75
C VAL A 133 -0.40 -1.48 -8.93
N MET A 134 0.01 -1.11 -7.72
CA MET A 134 0.65 -1.97 -6.74
C MET A 134 0.49 -1.40 -5.32
N GLY A 135 0.74 -2.24 -4.33
CA GLY A 135 0.78 -1.84 -2.94
C GLY A 135 2.08 -1.11 -2.57
N PHE A 136 2.08 -0.60 -1.35
CA PHE A 136 3.24 0.06 -0.74
C PHE A 136 3.52 -0.61 0.60
N THR A 137 4.77 -0.91 0.89
CA THR A 137 5.16 -1.79 2.00
C THR A 137 6.18 -1.09 2.87
N LYS A 138 5.94 -1.07 4.18
CA LYS A 138 6.89 -0.58 5.17
C LYS A 138 7.88 -1.67 5.52
N VAL A 139 9.16 -1.33 5.46
CA VAL A 139 10.27 -2.22 5.75
C VAL A 139 11.21 -1.59 6.78
N ARG A 140 11.94 -2.42 7.51
CA ARG A 140 13.09 -2.05 8.34
C ARG A 140 14.33 -2.74 7.82
N VAL A 141 15.38 -1.99 7.48
CA VAL A 141 16.68 -2.54 7.11
C VAL A 141 17.35 -3.15 8.33
N ILE A 142 17.70 -4.44 8.26
CA ILE A 142 18.21 -5.20 9.41
C ILE A 142 19.56 -4.67 9.89
N SER A 143 20.44 -4.27 8.97
CA SER A 143 21.80 -3.82 9.29
C SER A 143 21.85 -2.44 9.93
N THR A 144 20.94 -1.53 9.56
CA THR A 144 20.97 -0.12 9.99
C THR A 144 19.82 0.26 10.93
N GLY A 145 18.76 -0.55 10.98
CA GLY A 145 17.51 -0.20 11.67
C GLY A 145 16.69 0.88 10.96
N GLN A 146 17.11 1.33 9.77
CA GLN A 146 16.38 2.34 9.00
C GLN A 146 15.02 1.80 8.57
N GLU A 147 13.96 2.56 8.87
CA GLU A 147 12.61 2.26 8.40
C GLU A 147 12.23 3.16 7.24
N GLY A 148 11.45 2.61 6.33
CA GLY A 148 10.81 3.38 5.28
C GLY A 148 9.84 2.53 4.48
N TRP A 149 9.09 3.20 3.63
CA TRP A 149 8.13 2.59 2.74
C TRP A 149 8.74 2.42 1.36
N THR A 150 8.39 1.36 0.66
CA THR A 150 8.80 1.15 -0.74
C THR A 150 7.73 0.39 -1.51
N PHE A 151 7.88 0.31 -2.83
CA PHE A 151 6.95 -0.42 -3.68
C PHE A 151 6.90 -1.89 -3.28
N SER A 152 5.70 -2.49 -3.14
CA SER A 152 5.59 -3.88 -2.70
C SER A 152 6.28 -4.87 -3.65
N LYS A 153 6.47 -4.50 -4.92
CA LYS A 153 7.19 -5.29 -5.93
C LYS A 153 8.72 -5.31 -5.75
N VAL A 154 9.28 -4.36 -5.01
CA VAL A 154 10.71 -4.31 -4.65
C VAL A 154 11.04 -5.29 -3.52
N VAL A 155 10.03 -5.72 -2.74
CA VAL A 155 10.20 -6.56 -1.56
C VAL A 155 10.03 -8.03 -1.92
N ARG A 156 11.13 -8.79 -1.91
CA ARG A 156 11.11 -10.25 -2.07
C ARG A 156 11.14 -10.94 -0.72
N ILE A 157 10.02 -11.52 -0.30
CA ILE A 157 9.93 -12.32 0.94
C ILE A 157 10.90 -13.51 0.84
N THR A 158 11.68 -13.71 1.89
CA THR A 158 12.57 -14.87 2.02
C THR A 158 11.90 -15.91 2.91
N GLU A 159 11.67 -17.12 2.37
CA GLU A 159 11.21 -18.29 3.12
C GLU A 159 12.29 -18.83 4.08
#